data_AF-A0A508WZ85-F1
#
_entry.id   AF-A0A508WZ85-F1
#
_cell.length_a   1.000
_cell.length_b   1.000
_cell.length_c   1.000
_cell.angle_alpha   90.00
_cell.angle_beta   90.00
_cell.angle_gamma   90.00
#
_symmetry.space_group_name_H-M   'P 1'
#
loop_
_entity.id
_entity.type
_entity.pdbx_description
1 polymer ?
#
loop_
_entity_poly.entity_id
_entity_poly.type
_entity_poly.pdbx_seq_one_letter_code
_entity_poly.pdbx_strand_id
1 'polypeptide(L)'
;MEATLSKLSEDASFSQRIDAMHRRDRVCLTAFVVVLWCTLLFALFTVWPYIATPAITVILTVACGLVLLFNTAAIVAMLRHYEEDKHFIYSLDLKHLDEMRSFGR
;
A
#
# COMPACT_ATOMS: atom_id res chain seq x y z
N MET A 1 40.26 4.36 -0.36
CA MET A 1 39.31 4.55 0.75
C MET A 1 38.14 5.46 0.37
N GLU A 2 38.32 6.41 -0.55
CA GLU A 2 37.22 7.26 -1.05
C GLU A 2 36.20 6.53 -1.94
N ALA A 3 36.64 5.62 -2.81
CA ALA A 3 35.75 4.86 -3.71
C ALA A 3 34.76 3.94 -2.98
N THR A 4 35.08 3.53 -1.75
CA THR A 4 34.18 2.75 -0.88
C THR A 4 33.14 3.64 -0.20
N LEU A 5 33.51 4.87 0.18
CA LEU A 5 32.60 5.84 0.78
C LEU A 5 31.60 6.39 -0.24
N SER A 6 32.03 6.63 -1.48
CA SER A 6 31.13 7.05 -2.56
C SER A 6 30.10 5.97 -2.89
N LYS A 7 30.51 4.70 -2.92
CA LYS A 7 29.62 3.56 -3.21
C LYS A 7 28.58 3.34 -2.10
N LEU A 8 28.99 3.45 -0.83
CA LEU A 8 28.08 3.39 0.32
C LEU A 8 27.07 4.56 0.33
N SER A 9 27.50 5.75 -0.09
CA SER A 9 26.61 6.91 -0.25
C SER A 9 25.62 6.72 -1.40
N GLU A 10 26.04 6.13 -2.52
CA GLU A 10 25.18 5.81 -3.66
C GLU A 10 24.11 4.79 -3.28
N ASP A 11 24.52 3.68 -2.66
CA ASP A 11 23.64 2.60 -2.19
C ASP A 11 22.63 3.12 -1.16
N ALA A 12 23.08 3.94 -0.20
CA ALA A 12 22.21 4.58 0.78
C ALA A 12 21.19 5.53 0.11
N SER A 13 21.62 6.33 -0.87
CA SER A 13 20.71 7.24 -1.59
C SER A 13 19.66 6.48 -2.42
N PHE A 14 20.01 5.32 -2.98
CA PHE A 14 19.13 4.51 -3.80
C PHE A 14 18.08 3.80 -2.95
N SER A 15 18.48 3.17 -1.85
CA SER A 15 17.56 2.59 -0.85
C SER A 15 16.63 3.65 -0.26
N GLN A 16 17.16 4.84 0.05
CA GLN A 16 16.37 5.94 0.59
C GLN A 16 15.32 6.48 -0.40
N ARG A 17 15.62 6.45 -1.71
CA ARG A 17 14.64 6.83 -2.77
C ARG A 17 13.60 5.74 -3.01
N ILE A 18 13.97 4.45 -2.93
CA ILE A 18 13.02 3.34 -3.03
C ILE A 18 12.08 3.33 -1.82
N ASP A 19 12.57 3.56 -0.61
CA ASP A 19 11.73 3.65 0.59
C ASP A 19 10.82 4.88 0.58
N ALA A 20 11.29 6.00 0.01
CA ALA A 20 10.45 7.17 -0.21
C ALA A 20 9.33 6.90 -1.23
N MET A 21 9.61 6.16 -2.31
CA MET A 21 8.61 5.75 -3.30
C MET A 21 7.61 4.75 -2.70
N HIS A 22 8.10 3.73 -2.00
CA HIS A 22 7.28 2.70 -1.37
C HIS A 22 6.40 3.24 -0.23
N ARG A 23 6.86 4.25 0.50
CA ARG A 23 6.04 4.92 1.51
C ARG A 23 4.97 5.81 0.86
N ARG A 24 5.29 6.45 -0.26
CA ARG A 24 4.38 7.33 -0.98
C ARG A 24 3.28 6.56 -1.70
N ASP A 25 3.57 5.38 -2.23
CA ASP A 25 2.57 4.50 -2.85
C ASP A 25 1.58 3.96 -1.80
N ARG A 26 2.08 3.57 -0.62
CA ARG A 26 1.23 3.22 0.53
C ARG A 26 0.34 4.38 0.97
N VAL A 27 0.90 5.59 1.09
CA VAL A 27 0.13 6.80 1.43
C VAL A 27 -0.92 7.12 0.37
N CYS A 28 -0.60 6.95 -0.92
CA CYS A 28 -1.53 7.17 -2.02
C CYS A 28 -2.70 6.15 -1.98
N LEU A 29 -2.38 4.87 -1.76
CA LEU A 29 -3.40 3.82 -1.59
C LEU A 29 -4.32 4.09 -0.39
N THR A 30 -3.74 4.43 0.77
CA THR A 30 -4.53 4.77 1.96
C THR A 30 -5.37 6.03 1.73
N ALA A 31 -4.81 7.08 1.11
CA ALA A 31 -5.55 8.29 0.78
C ALA A 31 -6.73 8.00 -0.15
N PHE A 32 -6.55 7.11 -1.13
CA PHE A 32 -7.63 6.68 -2.02
C PHE A 32 -8.77 5.99 -1.25
N VAL A 33 -8.46 5.08 -0.32
CA VAL A 33 -9.46 4.45 0.56
C VAL A 33 -10.18 5.51 1.40
N VAL A 34 -9.45 6.45 2.00
CA VAL A 34 -10.06 7.51 2.82
C VAL A 34 -11.02 8.36 1.99
N VAL A 35 -10.64 8.76 0.78
CA VAL A 35 -11.52 9.52 -0.13
C VAL A 35 -12.77 8.72 -0.48
N LEU A 36 -12.62 7.42 -0.76
CA LEU A 36 -13.75 6.52 -1.03
C LEU A 36 -14.70 6.41 0.17
N TRP A 37 -14.16 6.27 1.38
CA TRP A 37 -14.92 6.31 2.63
C TRP A 37 -15.70 7.62 2.78
N CYS A 38 -15.02 8.76 2.66
CA CYS A 38 -15.66 10.07 2.76
C CYS A 38 -16.78 10.23 1.73
N THR A 39 -16.56 9.79 0.48
CA THR A 39 -17.53 9.90 -0.60
C THR A 39 -18.77 9.04 -0.34
N LEU A 40 -18.59 7.78 0.04
CA LEU A 40 -19.69 6.84 0.30
C LEU A 40 -20.49 7.23 1.55
N LEU A 41 -19.82 7.63 2.64
CA LEU A 41 -20.50 8.12 3.84
C LEU A 41 -21.27 9.41 3.54
N PHE A 42 -20.65 10.35 2.83
CA PHE A 42 -21.31 11.59 2.42
C PHE A 42 -22.56 11.31 1.57
N ALA A 43 -22.45 10.41 0.59
CA ALA A 43 -23.60 10.00 -0.22
C ALA A 43 -24.70 9.35 0.64
N LEU A 44 -24.33 8.46 1.57
CA LEU A 44 -25.28 7.80 2.47
C LEU A 44 -26.01 8.81 3.36
N PHE A 45 -25.29 9.76 3.97
CA PHE A 45 -25.89 10.84 4.77
C PHE A 45 -26.78 11.75 3.93
N THR A 46 -26.37 12.06 2.69
CA THR A 46 -27.14 12.88 1.77
C THR A 46 -28.45 12.20 1.38
N VAL A 47 -28.42 10.89 1.11
CA VAL A 47 -29.63 10.14 0.71
C VAL A 47 -30.52 9.81 1.90
N TRP A 48 -29.97 9.70 3.12
CA TRP A 48 -30.70 9.34 4.35
C TRP A 48 -32.06 10.01 4.53
N PRO A 49 -32.22 11.35 4.44
CA PRO A 49 -33.52 12.01 4.65
C PRO A 49 -34.55 11.74 3.53
N TYR A 50 -34.11 11.28 2.35
CA TYR A 50 -35.00 11.00 1.23
C TYR A 50 -35.59 9.57 1.26
N ILE A 51 -35.10 8.71 2.15
CA ILE A 51 -35.56 7.33 2.26
C ILE A 51 -36.76 7.26 3.22
N ALA A 52 -37.96 7.07 2.67
CA ALA A 52 -39.18 6.90 3.46
C ALA A 52 -39.37 5.48 4.03
N THR A 53 -38.66 4.49 3.48
CA THR A 53 -38.85 3.06 3.79
C THR A 53 -37.70 2.49 4.62
N PRO A 54 -37.93 1.99 5.85
CA PRO A 54 -36.85 1.52 6.73
C PRO A 54 -36.07 0.33 6.16
N ALA A 55 -36.72 -0.54 5.36
CA ALA A 55 -36.06 -1.65 4.70
C ALA A 55 -34.96 -1.19 3.72
N ILE A 56 -35.21 -0.09 3.00
CA ILE A 56 -34.25 0.47 2.03
C ILE A 56 -33.02 1.03 2.76
N THR A 57 -33.22 1.67 3.92
CA THR A 57 -32.13 2.18 4.75
C THR A 57 -31.21 1.06 5.23
N VAL A 58 -31.77 -0.08 5.67
CA VAL A 58 -30.98 -1.24 6.09
C VAL A 58 -30.17 -1.82 4.92
N ILE A 59 -30.78 -1.96 3.75
CA ILE A 59 -30.10 -2.47 2.57
C ILE A 59 -28.94 -1.54 2.15
N LEU A 60 -29.18 -0.23 2.10
CA LEU A 60 -28.18 0.77 1.73
C LEU A 60 -27.01 0.82 2.71
N THR A 61 -27.29 0.79 4.01
CA THR A 61 -26.25 0.79 5.05
C THR A 61 -25.41 -0.48 5.00
N VAL A 62 -26.03 -1.65 4.86
CA VAL A 62 -25.30 -2.93 4.73
C VAL A 62 -24.48 -2.96 3.43
N ALA A 63 -25.07 -2.57 2.30
CA ALA A 63 -24.37 -2.55 1.02
C ALA A 63 -23.19 -1.57 1.04
N CYS A 64 -23.38 -0.36 1.57
CA CYS A 64 -22.32 0.62 1.76
C CYS A 64 -21.21 0.06 2.65
N GLY A 65 -21.57 -0.54 3.80
CA GLY A 65 -20.62 -1.17 4.71
C GLY A 65 -19.81 -2.27 4.04
N LEU A 66 -20.44 -3.16 3.27
CA LEU A 66 -19.77 -4.24 2.54
C LEU A 66 -18.80 -3.70 1.48
N VAL A 67 -19.20 -2.69 0.70
CA VAL A 67 -18.33 -2.07 -0.31
C VAL A 67 -17.09 -1.48 0.36
N LEU A 68 -17.27 -0.75 1.47
CA LEU A 68 -16.16 -0.16 2.22
C LEU A 68 -15.23 -1.23 2.80
N LEU A 69 -15.79 -2.26 3.43
CA LEU A 69 -15.04 -3.36 4.04
C LEU A 69 -14.23 -4.14 2.99
N PHE A 70 -14.88 -4.59 1.92
CA PHE A 70 -14.20 -5.39 0.90
C PHE A 70 -13.15 -4.57 0.15
N ASN A 71 -13.42 -3.31 -0.17
CA ASN A 71 -12.44 -2.46 -0.85
C ASN A 71 -11.21 -2.20 0.04
N THR A 72 -11.44 -1.90 1.32
CA THR A 72 -10.36 -1.73 2.30
C THR A 72 -9.56 -3.02 2.48
N ALA A 73 -10.25 -4.16 2.63
CA ALA A 73 -9.61 -5.47 2.79
C ALA A 73 -8.79 -5.88 1.56
N ALA A 74 -9.30 -5.63 0.34
CA ALA A 74 -8.57 -5.91 -0.90
C ALA A 74 -7.28 -5.07 -1.01
N ILE A 75 -7.35 -3.79 -0.65
CA ILE A 75 -6.18 -2.89 -0.65
C ILE A 75 -5.17 -3.30 0.44
N VAL A 76 -5.64 -3.68 1.63
CA VAL A 76 -4.78 -4.21 2.70
C VAL A 76 -4.13 -5.53 2.27
N ALA A 77 -4.89 -6.42 1.62
CA ALA A 77 -4.35 -7.67 1.09
C ALA A 77 -3.31 -7.42 0.00
N MET A 78 -3.55 -6.46 -0.91
CA MET A 78 -2.58 -6.03 -1.91
C MET A 78 -1.31 -5.48 -1.25
N LEU A 79 -1.42 -4.66 -0.19
CA LEU A 79 -0.28 -4.14 0.56
C LEU A 79 0.49 -5.25 1.28
N ARG A 80 -0.21 -6.19 1.91
CA ARG A 80 0.38 -7.30 2.65
C ARG A 80 1.12 -8.24 1.71
N HIS A 81 0.53 -8.53 0.56
CA HIS A 81 1.16 -9.32 -0.49
C HIS A 81 2.39 -8.60 -1.07
N TYR A 82 2.35 -7.27 -1.20
CA TYR A 82 3.52 -6.47 -1.60
C TYR A 82 4.70 -6.56 -0.61
N GLU A 83 4.43 -6.63 0.70
CA GLU A 83 5.48 -6.85 1.69
C GLU A 83 5.99 -8.30 1.70
N GLU A 84 5.11 -9.28 1.51
CA GLU A 84 5.49 -10.70 1.36
C GLU A 84 6.34 -10.94 0.09
N ASP A 85 6.00 -10.32 -1.05
CA ASP A 85 6.76 -10.45 -2.31
C ASP A 85 8.10 -9.70 -2.27
N LYS A 86 8.25 -8.67 -1.44
CA LYS A 86 9.53 -7.96 -1.25
C LYS A 86 10.62 -8.87 -0.68
N HIS A 87 10.25 -9.81 0.19
CA HIS A 87 11.19 -10.78 0.75
C HIS A 87 11.74 -11.76 -0.30
N PHE A 88 10.99 -12.02 -1.37
CA PHE A 88 11.45 -12.90 -2.45
C PHE A 88 12.40 -12.17 -3.43
N ILE A 89 12.09 -10.94 -3.82
CA ILE A 89 12.93 -10.18 -4.77
C ILE A 89 14.25 -9.72 -4.11
N TYR A 90 14.23 -9.22 -2.87
CA TYR A 90 15.46 -8.73 -2.21
C TYR A 90 16.40 -9.84 -1.73
N SER A 91 15.88 -11.03 -1.40
CA SER A 91 16.74 -12.17 -1.03
C SER A 91 17.56 -12.68 -2.21
N LEU A 92 17.04 -12.60 -3.44
CA LEU A 92 17.76 -12.96 -4.65
C LEU A 92 18.88 -11.96 -4.97
N ASP A 93 18.63 -10.66 -4.78
CA ASP A 93 19.61 -9.60 -5.05
C ASP A 93 20.77 -9.59 -4.03
N LEU A 94 20.46 -9.80 -2.74
CA LEU A 94 21.48 -10.02 -1.69
C LEU A 94 22.36 -11.26 -1.96
N LYS A 95 21.77 -12.33 -2.51
CA LYS A 95 22.50 -13.57 -2.80
C LYS A 95 23.44 -13.42 -4.01
N HIS A 96 23.05 -12.67 -5.04
CA HIS A 96 23.95 -12.35 -6.17
C HIS A 96 25.09 -11.41 -5.77
N LEU A 97 24.84 -10.46 -4.85
CA LEU A 97 25.88 -9.61 -4.26
C LEU A 97 26.88 -10.40 -3.40
N ASP A 98 26.42 -11.42 -2.67
CA ASP A 98 27.29 -12.32 -1.91
C ASP A 98 28.10 -13.27 -2.81
N GLU A 99 27.55 -13.73 -3.92
CA GLU A 99 28.28 -14.55 -4.91
C GLU A 99 29.38 -13.75 -5.62
N MET A 100 29.14 -12.48 -5.96
CA MET A 100 30.19 -11.60 -6.51
C MET A 100 31.31 -11.31 -5.51
N ARG A 101 31.01 -11.31 -4.20
CA ARG A 101 32.01 -11.11 -3.13
C ARG A 101 32.78 -12.39 -2.81
N SER A 102 32.21 -13.57 -3.04
CA SER A 102 32.89 -14.86 -2.84
C SER A 102 33.83 -15.22 -4.00
N PHE A 103 33.53 -14.76 -5.21
CA PHE A 103 34.36 -14.99 -6.41
C PHE A 103 35.56 -14.03 -6.54
N GLY A 104 35.59 -12.95 -5.75
CA GLY A 104 36.63 -11.93 -5.76
C GLY A 104 37.80 -12.20 -4.79
N ARG A 105 38.04 -13.45 -4.40
CA ARG A 105 39.17 -13.84 -3.54
C ARG A 105 39.95 -15.00 -4.13
#